data_AF-A0A0A2VQ62-F1
#
_entry.id   AF-A0A0A2VQ62-F1
#
_cell.length_a   1.000
_cell.length_b   1.000
_cell.length_c   1.000
_cell.angle_alpha   90.00
_cell.angle_beta   90.00
_cell.angle_gamma   90.00
#
_symmetry.space_group_name_H-M   'P 1'
#
loop_
_entity.id
_entity.type
_entity.pdbx_description
1 polymer ?
#
loop_
_entity_poly.entity_id
_entity_poly.type
_entity_poly.pdbx_seq_one_letter_code
_entity_poly.pdbx_strand_id
1 'polypeptide(L)'
;MAKQLYETFASSKVTESMLVEATTLFNENYGTWGDNSAKKGRPVRLSTRRLREQYLPDAAQSIYTRVTVDGVLAGNAFACRWEHGGKAVCWVTQLVVSKDYRERGLATGLLRVLRADNCHDIYGIMSSHPAACLAAAKAFSTTVEKVSLDFIGKNAQGVMRESPIPYIRDAKLCGTIFDDNDSTGLVSGVNTEFFVDHEKPMQALKIIRESLQWPLGELPDGHEYLLIVPAKARRCTS
;
A
#
# COMPACT_ATOMS: atom_id res chain seq x y z
N MET A 1 16.25 17.53 -17.36
CA MET A 1 15.42 16.50 -16.69
C MET A 1 15.41 16.81 -15.20
N ALA A 2 14.26 16.73 -14.54
CA ALA A 2 14.20 16.86 -13.08
C ALA A 2 14.98 15.71 -12.42
N LYS A 3 15.79 15.99 -11.41
CA LYS A 3 16.60 14.99 -10.72
C LYS A 3 15.73 14.25 -9.71
N GLN A 4 15.49 12.96 -9.94
CA GLN A 4 14.82 12.08 -8.99
C GLN A 4 15.85 11.33 -8.14
N LEU A 5 15.68 11.37 -6.81
CA LEU A 5 16.53 10.64 -5.88
C LEU A 5 15.65 9.79 -4.96
N TYR A 6 15.91 8.49 -4.92
CA TYR A 6 15.24 7.54 -4.03
C TYR A 6 16.18 7.12 -2.91
N GLU A 7 15.69 7.15 -1.68
CA GLU A 7 16.49 6.82 -0.49
C GLU A 7 15.68 5.89 0.41
N THR A 8 16.35 4.96 1.09
CA THR A 8 15.72 4.01 2.03
C THR A 8 16.47 4.00 3.35
N PHE A 9 15.70 4.02 4.44
CA PHE A 9 16.18 4.12 5.80
C PHE A 9 15.53 3.01 6.64
N ALA A 10 16.35 2.28 7.40
CA ALA A 10 15.83 1.44 8.48
C ALA A 10 15.17 2.33 9.56
N SER A 11 14.19 1.80 10.29
CA SER A 11 13.47 2.54 11.35
C SER A 11 14.42 3.32 12.29
N SER A 12 15.53 2.72 12.71
CA SER A 12 16.54 3.32 13.60
C SER A 12 17.29 4.52 13.01
N LYS A 13 17.22 4.72 11.69
CA LYS A 13 17.83 5.85 10.97
C LYS A 13 16.81 6.92 10.58
N VAL A 14 15.52 6.71 10.85
CA VAL A 14 14.47 7.69 10.55
C VAL A 14 14.50 8.80 11.61
N THR A 15 14.80 10.01 11.16
CA THR A 15 14.87 11.20 12.02
C THR A 15 13.50 11.82 12.22
N GLU A 16 13.35 12.63 13.28
CA GLU A 16 12.12 13.43 13.48
C GLU A 16 11.82 14.35 12.30
N SER A 17 12.84 14.96 11.68
CA SER A 17 12.65 15.81 10.50
C SER A 17 12.04 15.04 9.32
N MET A 18 12.50 13.82 9.05
CA MET A 18 11.91 12.97 8.00
C MET A 18 10.45 12.64 8.30
N LEU A 19 10.11 12.39 9.58
CA LEU A 19 8.73 12.12 9.97
C LEU A 19 7.83 13.34 9.86
N VAL A 20 8.34 14.54 10.16
CA VAL A 20 7.61 15.80 9.96
C VAL A 20 7.33 15.99 8.46
N GLU A 21 8.32 15.81 7.59
CA GLU A 21 8.13 15.90 6.14
C GLU A 21 7.08 14.89 5.64
N ALA A 22 7.18 13.63 6.06
CA ALA A 22 6.21 12.58 5.68
C ALA A 22 4.80 12.89 6.22
N THR A 23 4.69 13.44 7.43
CA THR A 23 3.42 13.84 8.03
C THR A 23 2.77 14.98 7.25
N THR A 24 3.55 15.99 6.87
CA THR A 24 3.08 17.10 6.03
C THR A 24 2.59 16.57 4.69
N LEU A 25 3.40 15.74 4.02
CA LEU A 25 3.03 15.15 2.74
C LEU A 25 1.72 14.36 2.83
N PHE A 26 1.57 13.52 3.86
CA PHE A 26 0.35 12.75 4.11
C PHE A 26 -0.87 13.68 4.29
N ASN A 27 -0.76 14.66 5.21
CA ASN A 27 -1.88 15.53 5.58
C ASN A 27 -2.37 16.40 4.41
N GLU A 28 -1.51 16.69 3.44
CA GLU A 28 -1.83 17.49 2.26
C GLU A 28 -2.36 16.67 1.09
N ASN A 29 -2.06 15.36 1.04
CA ASN A 29 -2.25 14.56 -0.19
C ASN A 29 -3.06 13.27 -0.03
N TYR A 30 -3.28 12.77 1.18
CA TYR A 30 -3.86 11.45 1.38
C TYR A 30 -5.35 11.39 0.98
N GLY A 31 -6.17 12.33 1.48
CA GLY A 31 -7.59 12.41 1.11
C GLY A 31 -8.46 13.10 2.16
N THR A 32 -9.77 12.99 1.96
CA THR A 32 -10.83 13.52 2.82
C THR A 32 -11.67 12.37 3.37
N TRP A 33 -12.34 12.59 4.49
CA TRP A 33 -13.32 11.64 5.02
C TRP A 33 -14.61 11.67 4.20
N GLY A 34 -15.14 10.50 3.87
CA GLY A 34 -16.36 10.32 3.12
C GLY A 34 -17.62 10.49 3.98
N ASP A 35 -18.77 10.20 3.38
CA ASP A 35 -20.09 10.49 3.93
C ASP A 35 -20.44 9.69 5.19
N ASN A 36 -19.89 8.47 5.28
CA ASN A 36 -20.11 7.55 6.38
C ASN A 36 -19.18 7.81 7.59
N SER A 37 -18.42 8.91 7.58
CA SER A 37 -17.54 9.32 8.68
C SER A 37 -18.12 10.50 9.47
N ALA A 38 -17.98 10.46 10.79
CA ALA A 38 -18.28 11.61 11.67
C ALA A 38 -17.46 12.87 11.31
N LYS A 39 -16.40 12.72 10.51
CA LYS A 39 -15.52 13.81 10.04
C LYS A 39 -15.72 14.15 8.56
N LYS A 40 -16.87 13.78 7.97
CA LYS A 40 -17.24 14.04 6.56
C LYS A 40 -16.69 15.37 6.04
N GLY A 41 -16.03 15.31 4.88
CA GLY A 41 -15.45 16.46 4.17
C GLY A 41 -14.18 17.03 4.79
N ARG A 42 -13.76 16.59 5.98
CA ARG A 42 -12.49 17.02 6.58
C ARG A 42 -11.32 16.21 6.02
N PRO A 43 -10.11 16.80 5.91
CA PRO A 43 -8.92 16.05 5.54
C PRO A 43 -8.61 14.93 6.53
N VAL A 44 -8.16 13.79 6.00
CA VAL A 44 -7.55 12.74 6.81
C VAL A 44 -6.22 13.28 7.31
N ARG A 45 -6.06 13.34 8.63
CA ARG A 45 -4.85 13.87 9.26
C ARG A 45 -4.23 12.88 10.23
N LEU A 46 -2.91 12.90 10.25
CA LEU A 46 -2.06 12.12 11.11
C LEU A 46 -1.05 13.07 11.78
N SER A 47 -0.74 12.81 13.05
CA SER A 47 0.37 13.50 13.74
C SER A 47 1.66 12.71 13.58
N THR A 48 2.80 13.38 13.69
CA THR A 48 4.13 12.75 13.64
C THR A 48 4.27 11.63 14.65
N ARG A 49 3.77 11.84 15.89
CA ARG A 49 3.72 10.80 16.93
C ARG A 49 2.93 9.56 16.48
N ARG A 50 1.71 9.75 15.98
CA ARG A 50 0.88 8.63 15.52
C ARG A 50 1.49 7.93 14.31
N LEU A 51 2.14 8.67 13.42
CA LEU A 51 2.84 8.10 12.27
C LEU A 51 3.97 7.18 12.73
N ARG A 52 4.80 7.62 13.68
CA ARG A 52 5.86 6.79 14.28
C ARG A 52 5.27 5.54 14.93
N GLU A 53 4.29 5.70 15.81
CA GLU A 53 3.67 4.59 16.55
C GLU A 53 3.00 3.55 15.64
N GLN A 54 2.34 3.98 14.56
CA GLN A 54 1.56 3.08 13.70
C GLN A 54 2.39 2.44 12.58
N TYR A 55 3.41 3.11 12.06
CA TYR A 55 4.15 2.65 10.87
C TYR A 55 5.61 2.30 11.15
N LEU A 56 6.17 2.76 12.27
CA LEU A 56 7.52 2.42 12.74
C LEU A 56 7.51 1.88 14.19
N PRO A 57 6.67 0.90 14.55
CA PRO A 57 6.70 0.37 15.91
C PRO A 57 8.05 -0.31 16.19
N ASP A 58 8.60 -0.07 17.39
CA ASP A 58 9.96 -0.50 17.76
C ASP A 58 10.17 -2.02 17.67
N ALA A 59 9.11 -2.79 17.91
CA ALA A 59 9.13 -4.26 17.85
C ALA A 59 9.10 -4.82 16.42
N ALA A 60 8.95 -3.97 15.40
CA ALA A 60 8.79 -4.39 14.01
C ALA A 60 9.98 -4.00 13.14
N GLN A 61 10.26 -4.82 12.12
CA GLN A 61 11.28 -4.51 11.12
C GLN A 61 10.72 -3.53 10.08
N SER A 62 10.56 -2.27 10.49
CA SER A 62 10.01 -1.22 9.64
C SER A 62 11.08 -0.45 8.84
N ILE A 63 10.67 0.02 7.67
CA ILE A 63 11.50 0.73 6.70
C ILE A 63 10.75 1.94 6.17
N TYR A 64 11.50 3.01 5.95
CA TYR A 64 11.03 4.24 5.32
C TYR A 64 11.78 4.46 4.01
N THR A 65 11.04 4.59 2.91
CA THR A 65 11.59 4.97 1.61
C THR A 65 10.99 6.29 1.17
N ARG A 66 11.80 7.19 0.65
CA ARG A 66 11.34 8.48 0.11
C ARG A 66 11.88 8.73 -1.30
N VAL A 67 11.20 9.60 -2.02
CA VAL A 67 11.66 10.14 -3.30
C VAL A 67 11.62 11.66 -3.26
N THR A 68 12.73 12.29 -3.62
CA THR A 68 12.80 13.73 -3.85
C THR A 68 12.93 14.03 -5.34
N VAL A 69 12.30 15.12 -5.77
CA VAL A 69 12.40 15.67 -7.13
C VAL A 69 12.95 17.08 -6.99
N ASP A 70 14.15 17.29 -7.53
CA ASP A 70 14.88 18.56 -7.40
C ASP A 70 15.03 19.03 -5.94
N GLY A 71 15.23 18.07 -5.02
CA GLY A 71 15.40 18.31 -3.59
C GLY A 71 14.11 18.39 -2.77
N VAL A 72 12.94 18.41 -3.42
CA VAL A 72 11.63 18.49 -2.74
C VAL A 72 11.05 17.09 -2.56
N LEU A 73 10.52 16.77 -1.36
CA LEU A 73 9.85 15.50 -1.10
C LEU A 73 8.61 15.34 -1.99
N ALA A 74 8.65 14.40 -2.92
CA ALA A 74 7.57 14.14 -3.89
C ALA A 74 6.74 12.90 -3.52
N GLY A 75 7.27 11.99 -2.71
CA GLY A 75 6.59 10.79 -2.28
C GLY A 75 7.35 10.03 -1.19
N ASN A 76 6.62 9.22 -0.43
CA ASN A 76 7.20 8.28 0.52
C ASN A 76 6.39 6.99 0.63
N ALA A 77 7.04 5.96 1.13
CA ALA A 77 6.44 4.70 1.51
C ALA A 77 6.98 4.23 2.86
N PHE A 78 6.09 3.72 3.70
CA PHE A 78 6.46 2.92 4.86
C PHE A 78 6.18 1.46 4.56
N ALA A 79 7.08 0.59 5.01
CA ALA A 79 6.90 -0.84 4.92
C ALA A 79 7.31 -1.52 6.23
N CYS A 80 6.75 -2.70 6.46
CA CYS A 80 7.05 -3.54 7.60
C CYS A 80 7.36 -4.97 7.13
N ARG A 81 8.32 -5.62 7.78
CA ARG A 81 8.78 -6.97 7.46
C ARG A 81 8.53 -7.94 8.60
N TRP A 82 8.13 -9.16 8.24
CA TRP A 82 7.98 -10.28 9.17
C TRP A 82 8.11 -11.60 8.41
N GLU A 83 8.12 -12.71 9.15
CA GLU A 83 8.16 -14.05 8.57
C GLU A 83 6.78 -14.71 8.65
N HIS A 84 6.42 -15.46 7.61
CA HIS A 84 5.23 -16.30 7.59
C HIS A 84 5.51 -17.65 6.94
N GLY A 85 5.41 -18.75 7.70
CA GLY A 85 5.62 -20.10 7.18
C GLY A 85 7.00 -20.29 6.52
N GLY A 86 8.05 -19.68 7.10
CA GLY A 86 9.41 -19.70 6.56
C GLY A 86 9.64 -18.80 5.34
N LYS A 87 8.67 -17.95 4.98
CA LYS A 87 8.76 -16.96 3.90
C LYS A 87 8.91 -15.55 4.48
N ALA A 88 9.79 -14.75 3.90
CA ALA A 88 9.93 -13.36 4.27
C ALA A 88 8.85 -12.50 3.60
N VAL A 89 8.11 -11.73 4.40
CA VAL A 89 7.04 -10.82 3.96
C VAL A 89 7.55 -9.39 4.01
N CYS A 90 7.26 -8.60 2.98
CA CYS A 90 7.40 -7.14 2.99
C CYS A 90 6.04 -6.49 2.67
N TRP A 91 5.50 -5.77 3.64
CA TRP A 91 4.19 -5.16 3.52
C TRP A 91 4.28 -3.66 3.50
N VAL A 92 3.66 -3.03 2.51
CA VAL A 92 3.55 -1.58 2.40
C VAL A 92 2.43 -1.11 3.31
N THR A 93 2.78 -0.39 4.37
CA THR A 93 1.82 0.09 5.37
C THR A 93 1.27 1.48 5.04
N GLN A 94 2.02 2.26 4.27
CA GLN A 94 1.61 3.57 3.78
C GLN A 94 2.34 3.87 2.48
N LEU A 95 1.64 4.44 1.51
CA LEU A 95 2.21 4.94 0.26
C LEU A 95 1.55 6.27 -0.09
N VAL A 96 2.35 7.34 -0.16
CA VAL A 96 1.87 8.68 -0.50
C VAL A 96 2.74 9.28 -1.60
N VAL A 97 2.09 9.84 -2.62
CA VAL A 97 2.74 10.66 -3.65
C VAL A 97 1.99 11.97 -3.71
N SER A 98 2.74 13.08 -3.69
CA SER A 98 2.17 14.42 -3.84
C SER A 98 1.38 14.50 -5.13
N LYS A 99 0.20 15.12 -5.07
CA LYS A 99 -0.69 15.34 -6.21
C LYS A 99 0.03 16.00 -7.40
N ASP A 100 1.01 16.87 -7.12
CA ASP A 100 1.76 17.60 -8.14
C ASP A 100 2.73 16.69 -8.92
N TYR A 101 3.02 15.51 -8.38
CA TYR A 101 3.95 14.53 -8.94
C TYR A 101 3.30 13.17 -9.26
N ARG A 102 1.97 13.06 -9.17
CA ARG A 102 1.23 11.85 -9.57
C ARG A 102 1.39 11.58 -11.07
N GLU A 103 1.13 10.33 -11.47
CA GLU A 103 1.21 9.86 -12.86
C GLU A 103 2.62 9.88 -13.48
N ARG A 104 3.66 10.21 -12.68
CA ARG A 104 5.08 10.18 -13.10
C ARG A 104 5.81 8.88 -12.74
N GLY A 105 5.08 7.85 -12.32
CA GLY A 105 5.65 6.55 -11.93
C GLY A 105 6.40 6.52 -10.58
N LEU A 106 6.35 7.59 -9.79
CA LEU A 106 7.09 7.69 -8.51
C LEU A 106 6.67 6.61 -7.49
N ALA A 107 5.38 6.31 -7.40
CA ALA A 107 4.86 5.23 -6.54
C ALA A 107 5.52 3.88 -6.90
N THR A 108 5.57 3.54 -8.18
CA THR A 108 6.25 2.32 -8.64
C THR A 108 7.75 2.36 -8.33
N GLY A 109 8.40 3.52 -8.47
CA GLY A 109 9.80 3.71 -8.10
C GLY A 109 10.08 3.42 -6.62
N LEU A 110 9.28 4.00 -5.73
CA LEU A 110 9.37 3.77 -4.27
C LEU A 110 9.26 2.27 -3.95
N LEU A 111 8.26 1.59 -4.51
CA LEU A 111 8.05 0.17 -4.26
C LEU A 111 9.15 -0.72 -4.87
N ARG A 112 9.73 -0.35 -6.02
CA ARG A 112 10.89 -1.06 -6.58
C ARG A 112 12.11 -0.98 -5.69
N VAL A 113 12.34 0.17 -5.07
CA VAL A 113 13.46 0.34 -4.12
C VAL A 113 13.23 -0.50 -2.87
N LEU A 114 12.01 -0.56 -2.34
CA LEU A 114 11.65 -1.47 -1.22
C LEU A 114 11.91 -2.94 -1.55
N ARG A 115 11.86 -3.33 -2.83
CA ARG A 115 12.16 -4.67 -3.32
C ARG A 115 13.65 -4.91 -3.62
N ALA A 116 14.48 -3.88 -3.69
CA ALA A 116 15.81 -3.98 -4.32
C ALA A 116 16.76 -5.01 -3.66
N ASP A 117 16.61 -5.26 -2.36
CA ASP A 117 17.37 -6.28 -1.64
C ASP A 117 16.95 -7.73 -1.98
N ASN A 118 15.82 -7.92 -2.68
CA ASN A 118 15.24 -9.20 -3.10
C ASN A 118 15.26 -10.29 -2.01
N CYS A 119 15.15 -9.90 -0.73
CA CYS A 119 15.18 -10.84 0.40
C CYS A 119 13.78 -11.26 0.87
N HIS A 120 12.73 -10.95 0.11
CA HIS A 120 11.35 -11.28 0.45
C HIS A 120 10.74 -12.20 -0.58
N ASP A 121 9.90 -13.09 -0.10
CA ASP A 121 9.14 -14.05 -0.89
C ASP A 121 7.71 -13.56 -1.16
N ILE A 122 7.19 -12.66 -0.31
CA ILE A 122 5.82 -12.15 -0.38
C ILE A 122 5.84 -10.63 -0.23
N TYR A 123 5.09 -9.95 -1.11
CA TYR A 123 4.82 -8.51 -0.99
C TYR A 123 3.33 -8.26 -0.83
N GLY A 124 2.96 -7.33 0.05
CA GLY A 124 1.55 -7.01 0.33
C GLY A 124 1.27 -5.52 0.45
N ILE A 125 0.03 -5.12 0.15
CA ILE A 125 -0.51 -3.79 0.39
C ILE A 125 -2.03 -3.87 0.57
N MET A 126 -2.57 -3.05 1.48
CA MET A 126 -3.98 -2.68 1.54
C MET A 126 -4.12 -1.22 1.12
N SER A 127 -5.07 -0.92 0.23
CA SER A 127 -5.31 0.45 -0.21
C SER A 127 -6.69 0.65 -0.80
N SER A 128 -7.35 1.75 -0.42
CA SER A 128 -8.57 2.22 -1.08
C SER A 128 -8.32 2.80 -2.48
N HIS A 129 -7.08 3.13 -2.84
CA HIS A 129 -6.76 3.72 -4.14
C HIS A 129 -6.26 2.66 -5.16
N PRO A 130 -6.95 2.45 -6.30
CA PRO A 130 -6.52 1.50 -7.34
C PRO A 130 -5.10 1.72 -7.88
N ALA A 131 -4.68 2.98 -7.99
CA ALA A 131 -3.35 3.36 -8.47
C ALA A 131 -2.22 2.79 -7.59
N ALA A 132 -2.44 2.64 -6.28
CA ALA A 132 -1.47 2.02 -5.39
C ALA A 132 -1.34 0.52 -5.66
N CYS A 133 -2.46 -0.18 -5.88
CA CYS A 133 -2.47 -1.59 -6.27
C CYS A 133 -1.80 -1.81 -7.63
N LEU A 134 -2.04 -0.93 -8.61
CA LEU A 134 -1.34 -0.95 -9.89
C LEU A 134 0.18 -0.78 -9.73
N ALA A 135 0.59 0.20 -8.93
CA ALA A 135 2.00 0.47 -8.66
C ALA A 135 2.66 -0.74 -7.99
N ALA A 136 2.00 -1.36 -7.01
CA ALA A 136 2.48 -2.54 -6.30
C ALA A 136 2.55 -3.77 -7.22
N ALA A 137 1.51 -4.05 -8.00
CA ALA A 137 1.52 -5.14 -8.97
C ALA A 137 2.66 -4.98 -9.99
N LYS A 138 2.91 -3.75 -10.47
CA LYS A 138 4.00 -3.44 -11.42
C LYS A 138 5.40 -3.51 -10.78
N ALA A 139 5.53 -3.19 -9.49
CA ALA A 139 6.81 -3.19 -8.79
C ALA A 139 7.22 -4.60 -8.33
N PHE A 140 6.29 -5.32 -7.72
CA PHE A 140 6.54 -6.59 -7.06
C PHE A 140 6.27 -7.80 -7.97
N SER A 141 5.29 -7.69 -8.87
CA SER A 141 4.90 -8.71 -9.83
C SER A 141 5.01 -8.19 -11.27
N THR A 142 4.19 -8.69 -12.20
CA THR A 142 4.17 -8.33 -13.63
C THR A 142 3.20 -7.17 -13.91
N THR A 143 1.90 -7.45 -13.95
CA THR A 143 0.81 -6.51 -14.17
C THR A 143 -0.36 -6.89 -13.28
N VAL A 144 -1.28 -5.96 -12.99
CA VAL A 144 -2.42 -6.22 -12.11
C VAL A 144 -3.31 -7.35 -12.65
N GLU A 145 -3.47 -7.43 -13.97
CA GLU A 145 -4.29 -8.41 -14.69
C GLU A 145 -3.80 -9.85 -14.50
N LYS A 146 -2.51 -10.02 -14.18
CA LYS A 146 -1.85 -11.32 -14.02
C LYS A 146 -1.61 -11.70 -12.57
N VAL A 147 -2.20 -10.96 -11.63
CA VAL A 147 -2.13 -11.29 -10.21
C VAL A 147 -2.89 -12.59 -9.96
N SER A 148 -2.27 -13.51 -9.21
CA SER A 148 -2.89 -14.78 -8.85
C SER A 148 -3.86 -14.59 -7.68
N LEU A 149 -5.16 -14.62 -7.98
CA LEU A 149 -6.21 -14.58 -6.95
C LEU A 149 -6.15 -15.83 -6.03
N ASP A 150 -5.81 -16.99 -6.59
CA ASP A 150 -5.56 -18.22 -5.83
C ASP A 150 -4.44 -18.04 -4.79
N PHE A 151 -3.35 -17.37 -5.17
CA PHE A 151 -2.27 -17.06 -4.22
C PHE A 151 -2.75 -16.16 -3.09
N ILE A 152 -3.54 -15.14 -3.40
CA ILE A 152 -4.10 -14.24 -2.38
C ILE A 152 -5.02 -15.04 -1.44
N GLY A 153 -5.99 -15.78 -1.99
CA GLY A 153 -6.95 -16.58 -1.22
C GLY A 153 -6.26 -17.54 -0.24
N LYS A 154 -5.19 -18.20 -0.68
CA LYS A 154 -4.42 -19.17 0.13
C LYS A 154 -3.56 -18.54 1.23
N ASN A 155 -3.00 -17.35 1.00
CA ASN A 155 -1.95 -16.79 1.87
C ASN A 155 -2.43 -15.61 2.72
N ALA A 156 -3.48 -14.89 2.32
CA ALA A 156 -3.87 -13.63 2.95
C ALA A 156 -4.11 -13.73 4.45
N GLN A 157 -4.90 -14.72 4.87
CA GLN A 157 -5.26 -14.87 6.28
C GLN A 157 -4.04 -15.12 7.18
N GLY A 158 -3.14 -16.01 6.76
CA GLY A 158 -1.93 -16.33 7.50
C GLY A 158 -0.96 -15.14 7.55
N VAL A 159 -0.67 -14.55 6.40
CA VAL A 159 0.23 -13.40 6.27
C VAL A 159 -0.24 -12.23 7.13
N MET A 160 -1.54 -11.91 7.11
CA MET A 160 -2.08 -10.80 7.88
C MET A 160 -2.07 -11.08 9.38
N ARG A 161 -2.49 -12.27 9.84
CA ARG A 161 -2.56 -12.62 11.27
C ARG A 161 -1.21 -12.57 12.00
N GLU A 162 -0.12 -12.78 11.27
CA GLU A 162 1.24 -12.70 11.82
C GLU A 162 1.85 -11.30 11.72
N SER A 163 1.13 -10.34 11.15
CA SER A 163 1.61 -8.97 11.04
C SER A 163 1.86 -8.36 12.43
N PRO A 164 3.02 -7.70 12.64
CA PRO A 164 3.27 -6.94 13.86
C PRO A 164 2.48 -5.63 13.91
N ILE A 165 1.79 -5.26 12.82
CA ILE A 165 1.03 -4.02 12.72
C ILE A 165 -0.46 -4.30 12.99
N PRO A 166 -1.05 -3.74 14.08
CA PRO A 166 -2.40 -4.08 14.50
C PRO A 166 -3.47 -3.87 13.42
N TYR A 167 -3.41 -2.76 12.68
CA TYR A 167 -4.44 -2.49 11.66
C TYR A 167 -4.43 -3.52 10.51
N ILE A 168 -3.30 -4.17 10.24
CA ILE A 168 -3.20 -5.24 9.23
C ILE A 168 -3.66 -6.55 9.84
N ARG A 169 -3.16 -6.87 11.04
CA ARG A 169 -3.45 -8.11 11.74
C ARG A 169 -4.93 -8.29 12.04
N ASP A 170 -5.58 -7.21 12.44
CA ASP A 170 -6.94 -7.23 12.95
C ASP A 170 -7.98 -6.89 11.86
N ALA A 171 -7.54 -6.58 10.62
CA ALA A 171 -8.42 -6.33 9.49
C ALA A 171 -9.17 -7.59 9.06
N LYS A 172 -10.46 -7.42 8.72
CA LYS A 172 -11.34 -8.52 8.32
C LYS A 172 -11.26 -8.72 6.82
N LEU A 173 -10.86 -9.91 6.38
CA LEU A 173 -10.89 -10.28 4.95
C LEU A 173 -12.32 -10.20 4.40
N CYS A 174 -12.44 -9.71 3.17
CA CYS A 174 -13.70 -9.47 2.49
C CYS A 174 -13.55 -9.71 0.98
N GLY A 175 -14.58 -10.26 0.35
CA GLY A 175 -14.61 -10.55 -1.09
C GLY A 175 -14.70 -12.03 -1.44
N THR A 176 -15.07 -12.26 -2.69
CA THR A 176 -15.48 -13.58 -3.19
C THR A 176 -14.39 -14.66 -3.18
N ILE A 177 -13.10 -14.28 -3.08
CA ILE A 177 -12.02 -15.27 -2.94
C ILE A 177 -11.88 -15.81 -1.51
N PHE A 178 -12.53 -15.18 -0.53
CA PHE A 178 -12.50 -15.57 0.88
C PHE A 178 -13.84 -16.13 1.37
N ASP A 179 -14.95 -15.67 0.82
CA ASP A 179 -16.30 -16.16 1.09
C ASP A 179 -17.14 -16.13 -0.20
N ASP A 180 -17.60 -17.30 -0.66
CA ASP A 180 -18.42 -17.45 -1.86
C ASP A 180 -19.78 -16.74 -1.75
N ASN A 181 -20.23 -16.42 -0.52
CA ASN A 181 -21.48 -15.70 -0.27
C ASN A 181 -21.29 -14.18 -0.14
N ASP A 182 -20.06 -13.67 -0.37
CA ASP A 182 -19.78 -12.25 -0.27
C ASP A 182 -20.59 -11.46 -1.31
N SER A 183 -21.43 -10.55 -0.82
CA SER A 183 -22.30 -9.71 -1.64
C SER A 183 -21.79 -8.28 -1.79
N THR A 184 -20.56 -7.98 -1.38
CA THR A 184 -20.01 -6.62 -1.41
C THR A 184 -19.56 -6.19 -2.80
N GLY A 185 -19.32 -7.16 -3.69
CA GLY A 185 -18.75 -6.93 -5.01
C GLY A 185 -17.22 -6.84 -5.02
N LEU A 186 -16.57 -6.95 -3.85
CA LEU A 186 -15.12 -7.16 -3.77
C LEU A 186 -14.77 -8.57 -4.22
N VAL A 187 -13.66 -8.69 -4.93
CA VAL A 187 -13.04 -10.00 -5.18
C VAL A 187 -11.95 -10.25 -4.15
N SER A 188 -11.09 -9.25 -3.89
CA SER A 188 -10.01 -9.33 -2.92
C SER A 188 -9.89 -8.02 -2.14
N GLY A 189 -10.36 -8.03 -0.90
CA GLY A 189 -10.37 -6.85 -0.06
C GLY A 189 -10.37 -7.15 1.43
N VAL A 190 -10.52 -6.07 2.17
CA VAL A 190 -10.56 -6.04 3.62
C VAL A 190 -11.58 -5.00 4.05
N ASN A 191 -12.35 -5.30 5.09
CA ASN A 191 -13.13 -4.30 5.80
C ASN A 191 -12.26 -3.68 6.88
N THR A 192 -11.87 -2.43 6.68
CA THR A 192 -11.03 -1.67 7.61
C THR A 192 -11.82 -0.58 8.35
N GLU A 193 -13.13 -0.49 8.11
CA GLU A 193 -14.01 0.59 8.60
C GLU A 193 -13.44 1.99 8.29
N PHE A 194 -12.64 2.07 7.22
CA PHE A 194 -11.91 3.27 6.85
C PHE A 194 -12.69 4.06 5.80
N PHE A 195 -13.62 4.89 6.29
CA PHE A 195 -14.57 5.65 5.46
C PHE A 195 -13.96 6.90 4.82
N VAL A 196 -12.90 6.73 4.04
CA VAL A 196 -12.35 7.80 3.21
C VAL A 196 -13.19 8.04 1.97
N ASP A 197 -13.15 9.27 1.47
CA ASP A 197 -13.86 9.66 0.27
C ASP A 197 -13.27 8.91 -0.94
N HIS A 198 -14.13 8.09 -1.56
CA HIS A 198 -13.79 7.24 -2.70
C HIS A 198 -14.03 7.90 -4.05
N GLU A 199 -14.45 9.16 -4.14
CA GLU A 199 -14.75 9.79 -5.44
C GLU A 199 -13.56 9.73 -6.41
N LYS A 200 -12.37 10.16 -5.95
CA LYS A 200 -11.13 10.10 -6.73
C LYS A 200 -10.68 8.66 -7.03
N PRO A 201 -10.63 7.73 -6.05
CA PRO A 201 -10.39 6.32 -6.31
C PRO A 201 -11.31 5.71 -7.37
N MET A 202 -12.61 6.01 -7.34
CA MET A 202 -13.60 5.45 -8.29
C MET A 202 -13.45 6.03 -9.70
N GLN A 203 -13.12 7.32 -9.83
CA GLN A 203 -12.77 7.91 -11.13
C GLN A 203 -11.53 7.24 -11.71
N ALA A 204 -10.49 7.03 -10.90
CA ALA A 204 -9.29 6.31 -11.34
C ALA A 204 -9.61 4.87 -11.75
N LEU A 205 -10.47 4.17 -11.00
CA LEU A 205 -10.90 2.81 -11.33
C LEU A 205 -11.59 2.74 -12.69
N LYS A 206 -12.49 3.68 -13.00
CA LYS A 206 -13.18 3.76 -14.30
C LYS A 206 -12.19 3.86 -15.45
N ILE A 207 -11.23 4.79 -15.37
CA ILE A 207 -10.18 4.97 -16.39
C ILE A 207 -9.33 3.70 -16.55
N ILE A 208 -8.99 3.04 -15.43
CA ILE A 208 -8.21 1.80 -15.46
C ILE A 208 -8.96 0.70 -16.20
N ARG A 209 -10.27 0.56 -15.94
CA ARG A 209 -11.12 -0.47 -16.56
C ARG A 209 -11.35 -0.27 -18.05
N GLU A 210 -11.15 0.94 -18.58
CA GLU A 210 -11.19 1.19 -20.03
C GLU A 210 -10.03 0.53 -20.78
N SER A 211 -8.90 0.25 -20.09
CA SER A 211 -7.66 -0.21 -20.72
C SER A 211 -7.09 -1.50 -20.15
N LEU A 212 -7.49 -1.90 -18.93
CA LEU A 212 -6.95 -3.04 -18.21
C LEU A 212 -8.07 -3.86 -17.55
N GLN A 213 -7.88 -5.17 -17.47
CA GLN A 213 -8.75 -6.03 -16.68
C GLN A 213 -8.48 -5.87 -15.18
N TRP A 214 -9.45 -5.33 -14.44
CA TRP A 214 -9.33 -5.13 -12.99
C TRP A 214 -9.80 -6.37 -12.21
N PRO A 215 -8.92 -7.08 -11.48
CA PRO A 215 -9.28 -8.36 -10.86
C PRO A 215 -9.78 -8.26 -9.42
N LEU A 216 -9.71 -7.09 -8.77
CA LEU A 216 -9.97 -6.97 -7.32
C LEU A 216 -11.44 -6.65 -6.98
N GLY A 217 -12.29 -6.48 -7.99
CA GLY A 217 -13.73 -6.19 -7.83
C GLY A 217 -14.04 -4.69 -7.71
N GLU A 218 -15.20 -4.39 -7.13
CA GLU A 218 -15.61 -3.04 -6.73
C GLU A 218 -15.04 -2.64 -5.38
N LEU A 219 -15.08 -1.35 -5.03
CA LEU A 219 -14.69 -0.88 -3.71
C LEU A 219 -15.88 -0.24 -2.97
N PRO A 220 -16.53 -0.96 -2.06
CA PRO A 220 -17.49 -0.39 -1.15
C PRO A 220 -16.84 0.59 -0.17
N ASP A 221 -17.63 1.52 0.37
CA ASP A 221 -17.20 2.40 1.45
C ASP A 221 -16.71 1.61 2.67
N GLY A 222 -15.67 2.14 3.33
CA GLY A 222 -15.07 1.52 4.51
C GLY A 222 -14.17 0.32 4.21
N HIS A 223 -14.02 -0.06 2.94
CA HIS A 223 -13.18 -1.18 2.52
C HIS A 223 -11.91 -0.71 1.81
N GLU A 224 -10.92 -1.59 1.76
CA GLU A 224 -9.71 -1.42 0.98
C GLU A 224 -9.45 -2.65 0.11
N TYR A 225 -8.85 -2.45 -1.06
CA TYR A 225 -8.38 -3.56 -1.87
C TYR A 225 -7.21 -4.24 -1.18
N LEU A 226 -7.18 -5.55 -1.25
CA LEU A 226 -6.09 -6.37 -0.75
C LEU A 226 -5.29 -6.93 -1.93
N LEU A 227 -4.00 -6.64 -1.96
CA LEU A 227 -3.09 -7.19 -2.95
C LEU A 227 -1.93 -7.87 -2.22
N ILE A 228 -1.76 -9.17 -2.48
CA ILE A 228 -0.62 -9.95 -2.03
C ILE A 228 -0.05 -10.70 -3.23
N VAL A 229 1.26 -10.60 -3.45
CA VAL A 229 1.92 -11.23 -4.59
C VAL A 229 3.18 -11.96 -4.15
N PRO A 230 3.50 -13.12 -4.77
CA PRO A 230 4.80 -13.72 -4.58
C PRO A 230 5.86 -12.83 -5.22
N ALA A 231 7.07 -12.89 -4.68
CA ALA A 231 8.23 -12.29 -5.31
C ALA A 231 8.44 -12.90 -6.70
N LYS A 232 8.80 -12.07 -7.68
CA LYS A 232 9.23 -12.56 -8.99
C LYS A 232 10.42 -13.50 -8.83
N ALA A 233 10.25 -14.75 -9.26
CA ALA A 233 11.34 -15.71 -9.34
C ALA A 233 12.55 -15.11 -10.08
N ARG A 234 13.75 -15.31 -9.53
CA ARG A 234 14.99 -14.88 -10.16
C ARG A 234 15.06 -15.46 -11.58
N ARG A 235 15.31 -14.62 -12.59
CA ARG A 235 16.08 -15.10 -13.74
C ARG A 235 17.50 -15.27 -13.22
N CYS A 236 17.89 -16.49 -12.90
CA CYS A 236 19.31 -16.81 -12.83
C CYS A 236 19.84 -16.67 -14.26
N THR A 237 20.51 -15.56 -14.55
CA THR A 237 21.49 -15.56 -15.64
C THR A 237 22.69 -16.31 -15.08
N SER A 238 22.72 -17.61 -15.34
CA SER A 238 23.92 -18.43 -15.31
C SER A 238 24.94 -17.90 -16.31
#